data_AF-A0A536XR83-F1
#
_entry.id   AF-A0A536XR83-F1
#
_cell.length_a   1.000
_cell.length_b   1.000
_cell.length_c   1.000
_cell.angle_alpha   90.00
_cell.angle_beta   90.00
_cell.angle_gamma   90.00
#
_symmetry.space_group_name_H-M   'P 1'
#
loop_
_entity.id
_entity.type
_entity.pdbx_description
1 polymer ?
#
loop_
_entity_poly.entity_id
_entity_poly.type
_entity_poly.pdbx_seq_one_letter_code
_entity_poly.pdbx_strand_id
1 'polypeptide(L)'
;MSRREFLQALAAAAAAGLPLAARPQDETFYDLPPFGNVSLLHFTDCHAQLLPLSFREPSVNLGIGESSNLPPHLVGGAFLRRYGIRPGSREAHAFTHL
;
A
#
# COMPACT_ATOMS: atom_id res chain seq x y z
N MET A 1 -12.05 -3.56 26.10
CA MET A 1 -12.35 -4.79 25.34
C MET A 1 -11.17 -5.74 25.46
N SER A 2 -11.38 -6.95 25.99
CA SER A 2 -10.34 -7.99 26.06
C SER A 2 -10.17 -8.70 24.71
N ARG A 3 -9.04 -9.39 24.49
CA ARG A 3 -8.82 -10.25 23.30
C ARG A 3 -9.97 -11.24 23.09
N ARG A 4 -10.54 -11.75 24.18
CA ARG A 4 -11.65 -12.71 24.16
C ARG A 4 -12.95 -12.06 23.67
N GLU A 5 -13.30 -10.91 24.23
CA GLU A 5 -14.48 -10.13 23.80
C GLU A 5 -14.39 -9.74 22.32
N PHE A 6 -13.21 -9.34 21.86
CA PHE A 6 -13.00 -9.01 20.45
C PHE A 6 -13.26 -10.20 19.52
N LEU A 7 -12.71 -11.38 19.83
CA LEU A 7 -12.92 -12.58 19.03
C LEU A 7 -14.38 -13.06 19.06
N GLN A 8 -15.06 -12.90 20.20
CA GLN A 8 -16.49 -13.21 20.30
C GLN A 8 -17.35 -12.27 19.46
N ALA A 9 -17.05 -10.97 19.47
CA ALA A 9 -17.73 -10.00 18.63
C ALA A 9 -17.51 -10.27 17.14
N LEU A 10 -16.27 -10.60 16.75
CA LEU A 10 -15.92 -10.98 15.38
C LEU A 10 -16.67 -12.24 14.94
N ALA A 11 -16.74 -13.27 15.80
CA ALA A 11 -17.47 -14.51 15.51
C ALA A 11 -18.98 -14.27 15.37
N ALA A 12 -19.58 -13.44 16.24
CA ALA A 12 -20.98 -13.08 16.15
C ALA A 12 -21.30 -12.32 14.85
N ALA A 13 -20.44 -11.37 14.46
CA ALA A 13 -20.58 -10.67 13.19
C ALA A 13 -20.43 -11.61 11.98
N ALA A 14 -19.55 -12.62 12.05
CA ALA A 14 -19.39 -13.63 11.00
C ALA A 14 -20.67 -14.47 10.86
N ALA A 15 -21.21 -14.94 11.98
CA ALA A 15 -22.44 -15.73 12.02
C ALA A 15 -23.67 -14.92 11.55
N ALA A 16 -23.66 -13.60 11.78
CA ALA A 16 -24.67 -12.67 11.26
C ALA A 16 -24.48 -12.34 9.76
N GLY A 17 -23.49 -12.93 9.09
CA GLY A 17 -23.26 -12.73 7.65
C GLY A 17 -22.64 -11.38 7.29
N LEU A 18 -22.06 -10.66 8.26
CA LEU A 18 -21.31 -9.45 7.92
C LEU A 18 -20.07 -9.86 7.10
N PRO A 19 -19.72 -9.10 6.05
CA PRO A 19 -18.54 -9.37 5.25
C PRO A 19 -17.29 -8.99 6.04
N LEU A 20 -16.85 -9.91 6.90
CA LEU A 20 -15.67 -9.71 7.75
C LEU A 20 -14.35 -10.06 7.05
N ALA A 21 -14.43 -10.75 5.91
CA ALA A 21 -13.30 -11.07 5.08
C ALA A 21 -13.50 -10.47 3.68
N ALA A 22 -12.74 -9.42 3.38
CA ALA A 22 -12.41 -9.10 2.00
C ALA A 22 -11.35 -10.14 1.57
N ARG A 23 -11.73 -11.07 0.69
CA ARG A 23 -10.74 -11.98 0.09
C ARG A 23 -9.93 -11.17 -0.92
N PRO A 24 -8.61 -11.01 -0.75
CA PRO A 24 -7.80 -10.34 -1.76
C PRO A 24 -7.88 -11.13 -3.06
N GLN A 25 -8.00 -10.44 -4.19
CA GLN A 25 -8.01 -11.09 -5.51
C GLN A 25 -6.67 -11.77 -5.85
N ASP A 26 -5.60 -11.43 -5.12
CA ASP A 26 -4.26 -11.94 -5.32
C ASP A 26 -3.62 -12.24 -3.95
N GLU A 27 -3.96 -13.41 -3.41
CA GLU A 27 -3.48 -13.90 -2.11
C GLU A 27 -1.94 -13.94 -2.07
N THR A 28 -1.28 -14.17 -3.20
CA THR A 28 0.18 -14.38 -3.25
C THR A 28 0.99 -13.11 -2.99
N PHE A 29 0.49 -11.95 -3.41
CA PHE A 29 1.21 -10.69 -3.24
C PHE A 29 1.28 -10.25 -1.77
N TYR A 30 0.23 -10.54 -0.99
CA TYR A 30 0.14 -10.17 0.42
C TYR A 30 0.59 -11.29 1.37
N ASP A 31 0.90 -12.49 0.85
CA ASP A 31 1.40 -13.63 1.61
C ASP A 31 2.92 -13.50 1.87
N LEU A 32 3.26 -12.59 2.79
CA LEU A 32 4.63 -12.36 3.23
C LEU A 32 4.96 -13.23 4.46
N PRO A 33 6.14 -13.88 4.50
CA PRO A 33 6.54 -14.64 5.67
C PRO A 33 6.74 -13.70 6.88
N PRO A 34 6.46 -14.17 8.11
CA PRO A 34 6.74 -13.40 9.31
C PRO A 34 8.23 -13.11 9.42
N PHE A 35 8.58 -11.88 9.80
CA PHE A 35 9.97 -11.43 9.92
C PHE A 35 10.14 -10.44 11.09
N GLY A 36 11.22 -10.59 11.85
CA GLY A 36 11.57 -9.67 12.94
C GLY A 36 10.67 -9.81 14.19
N ASN A 37 10.73 -8.79 15.05
CA ASN A 37 10.02 -8.78 16.34
C ASN A 37 8.80 -7.85 16.37
N VAL A 38 8.68 -6.95 15.37
CA VAL A 38 7.64 -5.92 15.31
C VAL A 38 7.11 -5.84 13.89
N SER A 39 5.78 -5.89 13.76
CA SER A 39 5.08 -5.57 12.52
C SER A 39 4.53 -4.15 12.60
N LEU A 40 5.04 -3.24 11.77
CA LEU A 40 4.56 -1.87 11.67
C LEU A 40 3.73 -1.70 10.39
N LEU A 41 2.41 -1.52 10.55
CA LEU A 41 1.53 -1.13 9.45
C LEU A 41 1.49 0.41 9.36
N HIS A 42 2.11 0.97 8.33
CA HIS A 42 2.18 2.41 8.09
C HIS A 42 1.31 2.81 6.90
N PHE A 43 0.43 3.79 7.10
CA PHE A 43 -0.47 4.34 6.10
C PHE A 43 -0.74 5.81 6.42
N THR A 44 -0.67 6.69 5.42
CA THR A 44 -0.81 8.13 5.58
C THR A 44 -1.66 8.72 4.46
N ASP A 45 -2.04 10.00 4.61
CA ASP A 45 -2.62 10.83 3.53
C ASP A 45 -3.82 10.19 2.82
N CYS A 46 -4.65 9.46 3.56
CA CYS A 46 -5.84 8.83 2.98
C CYS A 46 -6.87 9.83 2.46
N HIS A 47 -6.80 11.09 2.89
CA HIS A 47 -7.71 12.18 2.53
C HIS A 47 -9.20 11.80 2.66
N ALA A 48 -9.53 10.90 3.60
CA ALA A 48 -10.87 10.34 3.77
C ALA A 48 -11.48 9.78 2.45
N GLN A 49 -10.66 9.21 1.57
CA GLN A 49 -11.14 8.52 0.37
C GLN A 49 -11.88 7.23 0.77
N LEU A 50 -13.22 7.30 0.74
CA LEU A 50 -14.10 6.19 1.16
C LEU A 50 -14.36 5.17 0.05
N LEU A 51 -14.20 5.58 -1.21
CA LEU A 51 -14.45 4.75 -2.38
C LEU A 51 -13.14 4.53 -3.17
N PRO A 52 -12.97 3.37 -3.82
CA PRO A 52 -11.82 3.12 -4.67
C PRO A 52 -11.71 4.13 -5.81
N LEU A 53 -10.48 4.57 -6.11
CA LEU A 53 -10.18 5.45 -7.23
C LEU A 53 -8.80 5.15 -7.79
N SER A 54 -8.54 5.61 -9.02
CA SER A 54 -7.19 5.60 -9.60
C SER A 54 -6.47 6.89 -9.22
N PHE A 55 -5.37 6.76 -8.50
CA PHE A 55 -4.48 7.87 -8.17
C PHE A 55 -3.30 7.88 -9.14
N ARG A 56 -2.87 9.08 -9.57
CA ARG A 56 -1.75 9.25 -10.48
C ARG A 56 -0.67 10.09 -9.80
N GLU A 57 0.51 9.50 -9.64
CA GLU A 57 1.70 10.19 -9.16
C GLU A 57 2.16 11.31 -10.11
N PRO A 58 2.98 12.27 -9.65
CA PRO A 58 3.46 13.35 -10.49
C PRO A 58 4.35 12.85 -11.64
N SER A 59 4.18 13.44 -12.82
CA SER A 59 5.08 13.23 -13.96
C SER A 59 6.33 14.11 -13.94
N VAL A 60 6.33 15.13 -13.08
CA VAL A 60 7.46 16.04 -12.86
C VAL A 60 7.55 16.31 -11.37
N ASN A 61 8.73 16.09 -10.79
CA ASN A 61 9.07 16.50 -9.43
C ASN A 61 10.50 17.05 -9.45
N LEU A 62 10.71 18.28 -9.00
CA LEU A 62 11.97 19.00 -9.15
C LEU A 62 12.73 19.05 -7.82
N GLY A 63 13.88 18.37 -7.78
CA GLY A 63 14.87 18.53 -6.72
C GLY A 63 15.88 19.62 -7.08
N ILE A 64 16.30 20.42 -6.11
CA ILE A 64 17.21 21.56 -6.30
C ILE A 64 18.42 21.38 -5.38
N GLY A 65 19.61 21.72 -5.91
CA GLY A 65 20.85 21.59 -5.15
C GLY A 65 21.12 20.15 -4.78
N GLU A 66 21.32 19.90 -3.49
CA GLU A 66 21.65 18.57 -2.96
C GLU A 66 20.52 17.54 -3.13
N SER A 67 19.26 17.96 -3.32
CA SER A 67 18.15 17.03 -3.57
C SER A 67 17.99 16.63 -5.04
N SER A 68 18.81 17.19 -5.94
CA SER A 68 18.76 16.87 -7.37
C SER A 68 19.03 15.38 -7.62
N ASN A 69 18.16 14.74 -8.39
CA ASN A 69 18.22 13.31 -8.71
C ASN A 69 18.17 12.36 -7.49
N LEU A 70 17.63 12.83 -6.36
CA LEU A 70 17.39 12.00 -5.18
C LEU A 70 15.89 11.83 -4.93
N PRO A 71 15.45 10.71 -4.31
CA PRO A 71 14.13 10.63 -3.71
C PRO A 71 13.87 11.82 -2.77
N PRO A 72 12.66 12.38 -2.74
CA PRO A 72 11.45 11.94 -3.44
C PRO A 72 11.29 12.51 -4.87
N HIS A 73 12.31 13.16 -5.43
CA HIS A 73 12.23 13.85 -6.74
C HIS A 73 12.43 12.95 -7.96
N LEU A 74 12.60 11.64 -7.76
CA LEU A 74 12.64 10.67 -8.85
C LEU A 74 11.21 10.31 -9.27
N VAL A 75 10.92 10.40 -10.57
CA VAL A 75 9.60 10.06 -11.15
C VAL A 75 9.75 9.09 -12.31
N GLY A 76 8.67 8.36 -12.61
CA GLY A 76 8.58 7.46 -13.76
C GLY A 76 9.76 6.50 -13.88
N GLY A 77 10.34 6.39 -15.06
CA GLY A 77 11.43 5.43 -15.32
C GLY A 77 12.69 5.64 -14.46
N ALA A 78 12.96 6.85 -13.98
CA ALA A 78 14.08 7.09 -13.07
C ALA A 78 13.82 6.48 -11.69
N PHE A 79 12.59 6.59 -11.19
CA PHE A 79 12.15 5.92 -9.97
C PHE A 79 12.23 4.40 -10.11
N LEU A 80 11.67 3.85 -11.21
CA LEU A 80 11.66 2.40 -11.46
C LEU A 80 13.08 1.81 -11.48
N ARG A 81 14.03 2.49 -12.15
CA ARG A 81 15.43 2.06 -12.18
C ARG A 81 16.10 2.12 -10.80
N ARG A 82 15.83 3.15 -9.99
CA ARG A 82 16.44 3.32 -8.67
C ARG A 82 16.07 2.19 -7.70
N TYR A 83 14.83 1.71 -7.78
CA TYR A 83 14.27 0.70 -6.87
C TYR A 83 14.12 -0.70 -7.49
N GLY A 84 14.53 -0.88 -8.76
CA GLY A 84 14.47 -2.18 -9.44
C GLY A 84 13.05 -2.66 -9.76
N ILE A 85 12.12 -1.74 -9.99
CA ILE A 85 10.71 -2.06 -10.28
C ILE A 85 10.52 -2.30 -11.78
N ARG A 86 9.81 -3.37 -12.12
CA ARG A 86 9.50 -3.72 -13.50
C ARG A 86 8.48 -2.75 -14.11
N PRO A 87 8.72 -2.16 -15.30
CA PRO A 87 7.71 -1.38 -16.00
C PRO A 87 6.43 -2.18 -16.28
N GLY A 88 5.27 -1.54 -16.24
CA GLY A 88 3.97 -2.18 -16.47
C GLY A 88 3.51 -3.13 -15.36
N SER A 89 4.19 -3.13 -14.20
CA SER A 89 3.76 -3.85 -12.99
C SER A 89 2.76 -3.03 -12.18
N ARG A 90 2.09 -3.67 -11.21
CA ARG A 90 1.19 -2.95 -10.29
C ARG A 90 1.93 -1.94 -9.42
N GLU A 91 3.19 -2.23 -9.08
CA GLU A 91 4.06 -1.35 -8.33
C GLU A 91 4.47 -0.13 -9.16
N ALA A 92 4.66 -0.29 -10.47
CA ALA A 92 4.89 0.85 -11.36
C ALA A 92 3.68 1.81 -11.34
N HIS A 93 2.46 1.27 -11.41
CA HIS A 93 1.23 2.05 -11.29
C HIS A 93 1.06 2.69 -9.90
N ALA A 94 1.44 1.97 -8.83
CA ALA A 94 1.27 2.43 -7.45
C ALA A 94 2.26 3.54 -7.06
N PHE A 95 3.49 3.51 -7.58
CA PHE A 95 4.56 4.42 -7.16
C PHE A 95 4.97 5.44 -8.22
N THR A 96 4.41 5.37 -9.42
CA THR A 96 4.72 6.31 -10.50
C THR A 96 3.49 6.61 -11.36
N HIS A 97 3.64 7.54 -12.32
CA HIS A 97 2.59 7.87 -13.28
C HIS A 97 2.52 6.91 -14.48
N LEU A 98 3.34 5.84 -14.47
CA LEU A 98 3.53 4.89 -15.57
C LEU A 98 2.75 3.59 -15.37
#